data_AF-A0A9F7TGD9-F1
#
_entry.id   AF-A0A9F7TGD9-F1
#
_cell.length_a   1.000
_cell.length_b   1.000
_cell.length_c   1.000
_cell.angle_alpha   90.00
_cell.angle_beta   90.00
_cell.angle_gamma   90.00
#
_symmetry.space_group_name_H-M   'P 1'
#
loop_
_entity.id
_entity.type
_entity.pdbx_description
1 polymer ?
#
loop_
_entity_poly.entity_id
_entity_poly.type
_entity_poly.pdbx_seq_one_letter_code
_entity_poly.pdbx_strand_id
1 'polypeptide(L)'
;MAMPKLAPVLKNISPYNDSDINWVHNGNLFIKYVVFFVQKVNEQLKKVHFVDAFGEVVFFDKNGDPPASYEVINWQLREGQVQHISVGHFSTSANGKYELVINEDKIIWSTGNLVTPKAVCSEICPQGTRKAQIKGLPLCCFDCIPCADGSISNTTGATDCINCPEEYWSNERKDNCIMKITEFLSYTETMGIILMALSLLGTCLTFSTMVVFIHFRDTPIVKANNSELSLLLLLSLIFCFLCPLTFIGELTVWSCMLRHTAFGIAFALCISCMLGKTTVVVTAFRATLPGNNVAEKFGPPQQRAIVCSCTAVQIVICILWLNVAPPFPDKVFEQRSKKIILECNTGSDAAFYAVLGYIGLLAIVCLVLAFLARKLPDNFNEAKFITFSLLIFCAVWITFIPAYVSSPGKYTVAVEIFAILSSAFGLLLCIFVPKCYIILIKPERNTRKHVMGKNPKS
;
A
#
# COMPACT_ATOMS: atom_id res chain seq x y z
N MET A 1 30.65 -70.35 -25.10
CA MET A 1 31.74 -69.45 -25.56
C MET A 1 32.90 -69.30 -24.58
N ALA A 2 32.72 -69.45 -23.26
CA ALA A 2 33.81 -69.26 -22.29
C ALA A 2 34.87 -70.39 -22.27
N MET A 3 34.45 -71.66 -22.35
CA MET A 3 35.34 -72.82 -22.15
C MET A 3 36.62 -72.87 -23.02
N PRO A 4 36.60 -72.54 -24.33
CA PRO A 4 37.81 -72.64 -25.16
C PRO A 4 38.92 -71.67 -24.75
N LYS A 5 38.56 -70.47 -24.25
CA LYS A 5 39.53 -69.43 -23.85
C LYS A 5 39.94 -69.52 -22.37
N LEU A 6 39.18 -70.27 -21.57
CA LEU A 6 39.53 -70.63 -20.19
C LEU A 6 40.44 -71.86 -20.10
N ALA A 7 40.47 -72.72 -21.12
CA ALA A 7 41.30 -73.91 -21.16
C ALA A 7 42.82 -73.67 -20.93
N PRO A 8 43.46 -72.60 -21.48
CA PRO A 8 44.87 -72.30 -21.20
C PRO A 8 45.10 -71.89 -19.74
N VAL A 9 44.17 -71.13 -19.15
CA VAL A 9 44.25 -70.67 -17.76
C VAL A 9 44.12 -71.86 -16.80
N LEU A 10 43.19 -72.79 -17.09
CA LEU A 10 42.97 -73.99 -16.29
C LEU A 10 44.09 -75.03 -16.46
N LYS A 11 44.70 -75.13 -17.66
CA LYS A 11 45.82 -76.07 -17.92
C LYS A 11 47.09 -75.78 -17.11
N ASN A 12 47.29 -74.53 -16.69
CA ASN A 12 48.46 -74.13 -15.89
C ASN A 12 48.27 -74.35 -14.38
N ILE A 13 47.10 -74.83 -13.93
CA ILE A 13 46.81 -75.10 -12.52
C ILE A 13 47.21 -76.54 -12.20
N SER A 14 48.50 -76.75 -11.93
CA SER A 14 49.04 -78.03 -11.45
C SER A 14 49.48 -77.90 -9.99
N PRO A 15 49.01 -78.77 -9.09
CA PRO A 15 49.41 -78.76 -7.68
C PRO A 15 50.85 -79.26 -7.45
N TYR A 16 51.53 -79.72 -8.50
CA TYR A 16 52.95 -80.10 -8.47
C TYR A 16 53.91 -78.95 -8.82
N ASN A 17 53.39 -77.82 -9.32
CA ASN A 17 54.20 -76.66 -9.70
C ASN A 17 54.31 -75.61 -8.58
N ASP A 18 53.72 -75.84 -7.41
CA ASP A 18 53.63 -74.86 -6.32
C ASP A 18 54.50 -75.33 -5.14
N SER A 19 55.58 -74.60 -4.85
CA SER A 19 56.62 -74.97 -3.87
C SER A 19 56.17 -74.86 -2.40
N ASP A 20 54.97 -74.32 -2.14
CA ASP A 20 54.43 -74.08 -0.80
C ASP A 20 53.55 -75.23 -0.25
N ILE A 21 53.41 -76.35 -0.97
CA ILE A 21 52.55 -77.46 -0.54
C ILE A 21 53.39 -78.62 0.00
N ASN A 22 53.48 -78.72 1.33
CA ASN A 22 54.00 -79.91 2.01
C ASN A 22 52.95 -81.04 1.97
N TRP A 23 53.12 -81.99 1.06
CA TRP A 23 52.33 -83.22 0.97
C TRP A 23 52.64 -84.17 2.14
N VAL A 24 52.13 -83.85 3.33
CA VAL A 24 52.25 -84.74 4.49
C VAL A 24 51.32 -85.94 4.30
N HIS A 25 51.90 -87.15 4.22
CA HIS A 25 51.22 -88.44 4.16
C HIS A 25 50.34 -88.66 5.41
N ASN A 26 49.07 -88.27 5.36
CA ASN A 26 48.05 -88.73 6.31
C ASN A 26 46.66 -88.68 5.66
N GLY A 27 46.05 -89.87 5.46
CA GLY A 27 44.65 -90.27 5.25
C GLY A 27 43.61 -89.42 4.50
N ASN A 28 43.72 -88.09 4.43
CA ASN A 28 42.74 -87.15 3.88
C ASN A 28 43.33 -86.28 2.74
N LEU A 29 44.28 -86.84 1.99
CA LEU A 29 44.95 -86.18 0.88
C LEU A 29 43.97 -85.66 -0.18
N PHE A 30 42.89 -86.41 -0.43
CA PHE A 30 41.89 -86.08 -1.45
C PHE A 30 41.09 -84.81 -1.10
N ILE A 31 40.67 -84.64 0.15
CA ILE A 31 39.90 -83.44 0.58
C ILE A 31 40.78 -82.19 0.53
N LYS A 32 42.02 -82.28 1.01
CA LYS A 32 42.98 -81.16 0.92
C LYS A 32 43.29 -80.78 -0.52
N TYR A 33 43.44 -81.77 -1.40
CA TYR A 33 43.65 -81.57 -2.83
C TYR A 33 42.46 -80.85 -3.48
N VAL A 34 41.23 -81.27 -3.18
CA VAL A 34 40.01 -80.66 -3.73
C VAL A 34 39.84 -79.22 -3.24
N VAL A 35 40.03 -78.95 -1.94
CA VAL A 35 39.94 -77.58 -1.39
C VAL A 35 41.01 -76.66 -1.97
N PHE A 36 42.27 -77.13 -2.03
CA PHE A 36 43.36 -76.39 -2.64
C PHE A 36 43.08 -76.08 -4.11
N PHE A 37 42.64 -77.08 -4.87
CA PHE A 37 42.33 -76.92 -6.28
C PHE A 37 41.20 -75.92 -6.50
N VAL A 38 40.11 -75.98 -5.73
CA VAL A 38 38.99 -75.02 -5.82
C VAL A 38 39.45 -73.60 -5.50
N GLN A 39 40.27 -73.40 -4.46
CA GLN A 39 40.77 -72.08 -4.08
C GLN A 39 41.71 -71.50 -5.14
N LYS A 40 42.66 -72.31 -5.65
CA LYS A 40 43.61 -71.90 -6.70
C LYS A 40 42.89 -71.59 -8.00
N VAL A 41 41.91 -72.40 -8.39
CA VAL A 41 41.06 -72.16 -9.57
C VAL A 41 40.31 -70.84 -9.42
N ASN A 42 39.67 -70.59 -8.27
CA ASN A 42 38.95 -69.34 -8.03
C ASN A 42 39.88 -68.11 -8.11
N GLU A 43 41.07 -68.17 -7.54
CA GLU A 43 42.06 -67.08 -7.62
C GLU A 43 42.54 -66.81 -9.06
N GLN A 44 42.70 -67.85 -9.86
CA GLN A 44 43.08 -67.69 -11.27
C GLN A 44 41.92 -67.17 -12.11
N LEU A 45 40.69 -67.64 -11.88
CA LEU A 45 39.48 -67.18 -12.57
C LEU A 45 39.25 -65.67 -12.36
N LYS A 46 39.49 -65.15 -11.16
CA LYS A 46 39.40 -63.71 -10.85
C LYS A 46 40.42 -62.83 -11.57
N LYS A 47 41.50 -63.41 -12.12
CA LYS A 47 42.58 -62.70 -12.83
C LYS A 47 42.46 -62.80 -14.34
N VAL A 48 41.41 -63.45 -14.83
CA VAL A 48 41.20 -63.66 -16.26
C VAL A 48 40.87 -62.34 -16.94
N HIS A 49 41.59 -62.05 -18.03
CA HIS A 49 41.36 -60.90 -18.90
C HIS A 49 41.66 -61.31 -20.34
N PHE A 50 40.63 -61.42 -21.18
CA PHE A 50 40.79 -61.79 -22.59
C PHE A 50 39.78 -61.10 -23.48
N VAL A 51 40.07 -61.04 -24.78
CA VAL A 51 39.10 -60.63 -25.80
C VAL A 51 38.42 -61.87 -26.35
N ASP A 52 37.09 -61.88 -26.39
CA ASP A 52 36.31 -63.01 -26.86
C ASP A 52 36.29 -63.11 -28.41
N ALA A 53 35.39 -63.91 -28.99
CA ALA A 53 35.29 -64.08 -30.43
C ALA A 53 34.58 -62.90 -31.14
N PHE A 54 33.89 -62.05 -30.39
CA PHE A 54 33.13 -60.90 -30.88
C PHE A 54 33.88 -59.57 -30.67
N GLY A 55 35.08 -59.62 -30.10
CA GLY A 55 35.89 -58.44 -29.84
C GLY A 55 35.61 -57.78 -28.48
N GLU A 56 34.82 -58.41 -27.61
CA GLU A 56 34.51 -57.90 -26.28
C GLU A 56 35.58 -58.30 -25.26
N VAL A 57 35.94 -57.37 -24.39
CA VAL A 57 36.89 -57.61 -23.30
C VAL A 57 36.15 -58.27 -22.13
N VAL A 58 36.54 -59.48 -21.79
CA VAL A 58 35.99 -60.25 -20.66
C VAL A 58 36.97 -60.20 -19.51
N PHE A 59 36.52 -59.66 -18.39
CA PHE A 59 37.22 -59.64 -17.10
C PHE A 59 36.19 -59.83 -15.98
N PHE A 60 36.65 -60.05 -14.74
CA PHE A 60 35.76 -60.16 -13.58
C PHE A 60 36.11 -59.10 -12.55
N ASP A 61 35.10 -58.51 -11.92
CA ASP A 61 35.29 -57.57 -10.83
C ASP A 61 35.65 -58.29 -9.51
N LYS A 62 35.71 -57.55 -8.39
CA LYS A 62 36.06 -58.11 -7.07
C LYS A 62 35.05 -59.17 -6.59
N ASN A 63 33.79 -59.06 -7.02
CA ASN A 63 32.70 -59.97 -6.68
C ASN A 63 32.63 -61.17 -7.62
N GLY A 64 33.33 -61.11 -8.77
CA GLY A 64 33.32 -62.16 -9.79
C GLY A 64 32.32 -61.90 -10.91
N ASP A 65 31.83 -60.66 -11.04
CA ASP A 65 30.86 -60.28 -12.07
C ASP A 65 31.58 -59.81 -13.35
N PRO A 66 31.12 -60.25 -14.54
CA PRO A 66 31.68 -59.78 -15.80
C PRO A 66 31.24 -58.34 -16.12
N PRO A 67 31.92 -57.64 -17.05
CA PRO A 67 31.44 -56.34 -17.53
C PRO A 67 30.03 -56.47 -18.12
N ALA A 68 29.19 -55.47 -17.82
CA ALA A 68 27.86 -55.41 -18.40
C ALA A 68 27.96 -55.17 -19.92
N SER A 69 27.34 -56.05 -20.69
CA SER A 69 27.09 -55.90 -22.13
C SER A 69 25.68 -56.43 -22.42
N TYR A 70 24.78 -55.55 -22.81
CA TYR A 70 23.38 -55.85 -23.09
C TYR A 70 22.94 -55.17 -24.38
N GLU A 71 22.10 -55.87 -25.13
CA GLU A 71 21.41 -55.32 -26.29
C GLU A 71 20.02 -54.84 -25.87
N VAL A 72 19.67 -53.62 -26.29
CA VAL A 72 18.34 -53.04 -26.07
C VAL A 72 17.49 -53.34 -27.29
N ILE A 73 16.42 -54.12 -27.09
CA ILE A 73 15.51 -54.55 -28.15
C ILE A 73 14.17 -53.85 -28.06
N ASN A 74 13.59 -53.51 -29.20
CA ASN A 74 12.22 -53.00 -29.32
C ASN A 74 11.36 -54.01 -30.08
N TRP A 75 10.25 -54.41 -29.47
CA TRP A 75 9.32 -55.39 -30.04
C TRP A 75 8.34 -54.65 -30.95
N GLN A 76 8.43 -54.91 -32.26
CA GLN A 76 7.69 -54.17 -33.28
C GLN A 76 6.74 -55.09 -34.03
N LEU A 77 5.47 -54.72 -34.16
CA LEU A 77 4.52 -55.43 -35.01
C LEU A 77 4.69 -54.95 -36.47
N ARG A 78 5.22 -55.80 -37.33
CA ARG A 78 5.36 -55.54 -38.78
C ARG A 78 4.66 -56.65 -39.55
N GLU A 79 3.80 -56.28 -40.49
CA GLU A 79 3.09 -57.23 -41.37
C GLU A 79 2.35 -58.36 -40.60
N GLY A 80 1.82 -58.03 -39.41
CA GLY A 80 1.09 -58.99 -38.56
C GLY A 80 1.96 -59.92 -37.70
N GLN A 81 3.29 -59.76 -37.73
CA GLN A 81 4.22 -60.53 -36.89
C GLN A 81 5.06 -59.62 -35.98
N VAL A 82 5.35 -60.11 -34.77
CA VAL A 82 6.23 -59.41 -33.83
C VAL A 82 7.68 -59.70 -34.18
N GLN A 83 8.45 -58.63 -34.43
CA GLN A 83 9.88 -58.67 -34.72
C GLN A 83 10.66 -58.02 -33.57
N HIS A 84 11.79 -58.61 -33.18
CA HIS A 84 12.71 -58.04 -32.21
C HIS A 84 13.79 -57.26 -32.95
N ILE A 85 13.72 -55.92 -32.87
CA ILE A 85 14.69 -55.04 -33.53
C ILE A 85 15.64 -54.50 -32.46
N SER A 86 16.94 -54.65 -32.69
CA SER A 86 17.98 -54.03 -31.88
C SER A 86 17.99 -52.51 -32.10
N VAL A 87 17.73 -51.77 -31.03
CA VAL A 87 17.63 -50.30 -31.03
C VAL A 87 18.74 -49.63 -30.23
N GLY A 88 19.52 -50.38 -29.46
CA GLY A 88 20.61 -49.82 -28.69
C GLY A 88 21.46 -50.88 -28.02
N HIS A 89 22.52 -50.45 -27.35
CA HIS A 89 23.36 -51.30 -26.53
C HIS A 89 23.73 -50.57 -25.24
N PHE A 90 23.84 -51.33 -24.17
CA PHE A 90 24.34 -50.88 -22.89
C PHE A 90 25.62 -51.66 -22.60
N SER A 91 26.75 -50.97 -22.51
CA SER A 91 28.04 -51.62 -22.33
C SER A 91 28.89 -50.90 -21.28
N THR A 92 29.92 -51.58 -20.81
CA THR A 92 30.94 -50.96 -19.94
C THR A 92 32.02 -50.37 -20.83
N SER A 93 32.13 -49.04 -20.84
CA SER A 93 33.13 -48.29 -21.61
C SER A 93 34.55 -48.57 -21.11
N ALA A 94 35.58 -48.30 -21.93
CA ALA A 94 36.99 -48.57 -21.61
C ALA A 94 37.49 -47.89 -20.32
N ASN A 95 36.81 -46.82 -19.88
CA ASN A 95 37.09 -46.09 -18.64
C ASN A 95 36.37 -46.65 -17.40
N GLY A 96 35.71 -47.81 -17.51
CA GLY A 96 34.94 -48.44 -16.44
C GLY A 96 33.59 -47.78 -16.14
N LYS A 97 33.15 -46.82 -16.97
CA LYS A 97 31.82 -46.20 -16.88
C LYS A 97 30.81 -46.96 -17.74
N TYR A 98 29.57 -47.06 -17.25
CA TYR A 98 28.47 -47.59 -18.06
C TYR A 98 28.07 -46.59 -19.15
N GLU A 99 27.84 -47.10 -20.35
CA GLU A 99 27.46 -46.32 -21.52
C GLU A 99 26.22 -46.94 -22.15
N LEU A 100 25.16 -46.12 -22.29
CA LEU A 100 23.92 -46.48 -22.95
C LEU A 100 23.83 -45.72 -24.27
N VAL A 101 23.81 -46.44 -25.38
CA VAL A 101 23.61 -45.87 -26.71
C VAL A 101 22.29 -46.38 -27.25
N ILE A 102 21.37 -45.47 -27.51
CA ILE A 102 20.05 -45.77 -28.09
C ILE A 102 19.94 -45.00 -29.40
N ASN A 103 19.50 -45.70 -30.44
CA ASN A 103 19.13 -45.13 -31.72
C ASN A 103 17.61 -44.92 -31.75
N GLU A 104 17.18 -43.69 -31.50
CA GLU A 104 15.77 -43.32 -31.41
C GLU A 104 15.01 -43.53 -32.72
N ASP A 105 15.66 -43.32 -33.88
CA ASP A 105 15.05 -43.48 -35.21
C ASP A 105 14.61 -44.92 -35.50
N LYS A 106 15.19 -45.90 -34.81
CA LYS A 106 14.83 -47.32 -34.94
C LYS A 106 13.65 -47.72 -34.06
N ILE A 107 13.25 -46.90 -33.10
CA ILE A 107 12.18 -47.21 -32.15
C ILE A 107 10.83 -46.90 -32.78
N ILE A 108 9.91 -47.86 -32.72
CA ILE A 108 8.52 -47.67 -33.13
C ILE A 108 7.65 -47.71 -31.88
N TRP A 109 6.98 -46.60 -31.59
CA TRP A 109 6.02 -46.50 -30.50
C TRP A 109 4.65 -47.00 -30.96
N SER A 110 3.86 -47.53 -30.02
CA SER A 110 2.49 -48.01 -30.29
C SER A 110 1.54 -46.94 -30.83
N THR A 111 1.87 -45.67 -30.63
CA THR A 111 1.13 -44.50 -31.12
C THR A 111 1.36 -44.23 -32.61
N GLY A 112 2.29 -44.94 -33.28
CA GLY A 112 2.62 -44.74 -34.69
C GLY A 112 3.53 -43.54 -34.98
N ASN A 113 3.86 -42.73 -33.97
CA ASN A 113 4.76 -41.58 -34.08
C ASN A 113 6.20 -41.97 -33.70
N LEU A 114 7.20 -41.29 -34.28
CA LEU A 114 8.62 -41.43 -33.93
C LEU A 114 9.01 -40.66 -32.65
N VAL A 115 8.04 -40.05 -31.95
CA VAL A 115 8.30 -39.21 -30.77
C VAL A 115 8.15 -40.02 -29.49
N THR A 116 9.18 -40.00 -28.63
CA THR A 116 9.18 -40.65 -27.33
C THR A 116 7.99 -40.20 -26.46
N PRO A 117 7.15 -41.13 -25.97
CA PRO A 117 6.00 -40.79 -25.14
C PRO A 117 6.48 -40.27 -23.78
N LYS A 118 5.84 -39.20 -23.30
CA LYS A 118 6.12 -38.64 -21.98
C LYS A 118 5.26 -39.35 -20.93
N ALA A 119 5.90 -39.99 -19.96
CA ALA A 119 5.24 -40.61 -18.81
C ALA A 119 5.16 -39.62 -17.63
N VAL A 120 4.36 -38.56 -17.77
CA VAL A 120 4.14 -37.55 -16.73
C VAL A 120 2.69 -37.57 -16.25
N CYS A 121 2.49 -37.42 -14.94
CA CYS A 121 1.15 -37.36 -14.35
C CYS A 121 0.54 -35.97 -14.46
N SER A 122 1.35 -34.95 -14.17
CA SER A 122 0.99 -33.54 -14.26
C SER A 122 1.98 -32.80 -15.14
N GLU A 123 1.46 -31.88 -15.95
CA GLU A 123 2.28 -30.96 -16.75
C GLU A 123 3.03 -29.97 -15.85
N ILE A 124 4.09 -29.37 -16.39
CA ILE A 124 4.86 -28.36 -15.66
C ILE A 124 3.97 -27.13 -15.44
N CYS A 125 3.89 -26.67 -14.18
CA CYS A 125 3.09 -25.51 -13.85
C CYS A 125 3.57 -24.25 -14.57
N PRO A 126 2.66 -23.47 -15.20
CA PRO A 126 3.00 -22.21 -15.85
C PRO A 126 3.41 -21.15 -14.81
N GLN A 127 4.03 -20.08 -15.29
CA GLN A 127 4.31 -18.89 -14.47
C GLN A 127 3.02 -18.37 -13.83
N GLY A 128 3.15 -17.79 -12.65
CA GLY A 128 2.01 -17.33 -11.83
C GLY A 128 1.30 -18.40 -11.02
N THR A 129 1.71 -19.66 -11.16
CA THR A 129 1.18 -20.79 -10.40
C THR A 129 2.28 -21.50 -9.61
N ARG A 130 1.85 -22.24 -8.58
CA ARG A 130 2.69 -23.11 -7.76
C ARG A 130 2.13 -24.52 -7.73
N LYS A 131 3.00 -25.50 -7.49
CA LYS A 131 2.59 -26.89 -7.29
C LYS A 131 1.82 -27.06 -5.99
N ALA A 132 0.72 -27.78 -6.05
CA ALA A 132 -0.07 -28.19 -4.91
C ALA A 132 -0.22 -29.71 -4.91
N GLN A 133 0.22 -30.35 -3.83
CA GLN A 133 0.15 -31.79 -3.70
C GLN A 133 -1.31 -32.25 -3.58
N ILE A 134 -1.70 -33.22 -4.41
CA ILE A 134 -3.02 -33.83 -4.34
C ILE A 134 -2.97 -34.96 -3.30
N LYS A 135 -3.82 -34.87 -2.27
CA LYS A 135 -3.86 -35.90 -1.20
C LYS A 135 -4.26 -37.26 -1.79
N GLY A 136 -3.48 -38.30 -1.48
CA GLY A 136 -3.75 -39.67 -1.91
C GLY A 136 -3.10 -40.09 -3.24
N LEU A 137 -2.39 -39.20 -3.92
CA LEU A 137 -1.64 -39.48 -5.16
C LEU A 137 -0.11 -39.41 -4.94
N PRO A 138 0.70 -40.03 -5.83
CA PRO A 138 2.16 -39.92 -5.80
C PRO A 138 2.66 -38.48 -5.97
N LEU A 139 3.89 -38.18 -5.51
CA LEU A 139 4.48 -36.83 -5.54
C LEU A 139 4.59 -36.21 -6.95
N CYS A 140 4.66 -37.03 -8.00
CA CYS A 140 4.69 -36.55 -9.39
C CYS A 140 3.33 -36.03 -9.90
N CYS A 141 2.25 -36.31 -9.17
CA CYS A 141 0.90 -35.84 -9.46
C CYS A 141 0.57 -34.64 -8.56
N PHE A 142 0.53 -33.46 -9.16
CA PHE A 142 0.23 -32.21 -8.49
C PHE A 142 -0.75 -31.38 -9.32
N ASP A 143 -1.42 -30.44 -8.65
CA ASP A 143 -2.23 -29.42 -9.29
C ASP A 143 -1.47 -28.08 -9.34
N CYS A 144 -1.78 -27.23 -10.31
CA CYS A 144 -1.15 -25.93 -10.48
C CYS A 144 -2.11 -24.84 -9.98
N ILE A 145 -1.85 -24.36 -8.76
CA ILE A 145 -2.70 -23.37 -8.10
C ILE A 145 -2.10 -21.97 -8.29
N PRO A 146 -2.90 -20.95 -8.65
CA PRO A 146 -2.41 -19.58 -8.76
C PRO A 146 -1.86 -19.05 -7.44
N CYS A 147 -0.82 -18.21 -7.54
CA CYS A 147 -0.27 -17.51 -6.39
C CYS A 147 -1.29 -16.57 -5.75
N ALA A 148 -1.18 -16.37 -4.43
CA ALA A 148 -2.03 -15.45 -3.69
C ALA A 148 -1.76 -13.98 -4.07
N ASP A 149 -2.73 -13.11 -3.82
CA ASP A 149 -2.55 -11.67 -4.00
C ASP A 149 -1.34 -11.13 -3.21
N GLY A 150 -0.48 -10.37 -3.89
CA GLY A 150 0.79 -9.87 -3.34
C GLY A 150 1.98 -10.83 -3.51
N SER A 151 1.76 -12.03 -4.07
CA SER A 151 2.81 -13.01 -4.37
C SER A 151 2.84 -13.38 -5.85
N ILE A 152 4.00 -13.79 -6.35
CA ILE A 152 4.25 -14.13 -7.75
C ILE A 152 5.05 -15.42 -7.91
N SER A 153 5.02 -15.98 -9.12
CA SER A 153 5.88 -17.08 -9.56
C SER A 153 6.41 -16.74 -10.96
N ASN A 154 7.69 -16.38 -11.05
CA ASN A 154 8.33 -15.99 -12.32
C ASN A 154 8.97 -17.18 -13.07
N THR A 155 9.10 -18.33 -12.42
CA THR A 155 9.69 -19.55 -12.99
C THR A 155 8.63 -20.63 -13.24
N THR A 156 8.77 -21.40 -14.32
CA THR A 156 7.92 -22.56 -14.57
C THR A 156 8.23 -23.69 -13.58
N GLY A 157 7.20 -24.40 -13.13
CA GLY A 157 7.34 -25.54 -12.22
C GLY A 157 7.69 -25.19 -10.77
N ALA A 158 7.46 -23.95 -10.34
CA ALA A 158 7.71 -23.49 -8.96
C ALA A 158 6.91 -24.28 -7.93
N THR A 159 7.53 -24.59 -6.78
CA THR A 159 6.87 -25.23 -5.64
C THR A 159 6.10 -24.22 -4.78
N ASP A 160 6.65 -23.01 -4.64
CA ASP A 160 6.12 -21.94 -3.80
C ASP A 160 6.14 -20.59 -4.53
N CYS A 161 5.34 -19.65 -4.04
CA CYS A 161 5.28 -18.28 -4.55
C CYS A 161 6.17 -17.34 -3.72
N ILE A 162 6.68 -16.31 -4.37
CA ILE A 162 7.56 -15.30 -3.79
C ILE A 162 6.73 -14.04 -3.54
N ASN A 163 6.84 -13.43 -2.36
CA ASN A 163 6.14 -12.16 -2.09
C ASN A 163 6.81 -10.99 -2.83
N CYS A 164 5.99 -10.08 -3.37
CA CYS A 164 6.50 -8.84 -3.95
C CYS A 164 7.07 -7.92 -2.86
N PRO A 165 8.09 -7.10 -3.17
CA PRO A 165 8.55 -6.02 -2.29
C PRO A 165 7.43 -5.01 -1.98
N GLU A 166 7.57 -4.23 -0.91
CA GLU A 166 6.49 -3.35 -0.39
C GLU A 166 5.91 -2.36 -1.40
N GLU A 167 6.75 -1.82 -2.30
CA GLU A 167 6.36 -0.86 -3.34
C GLU A 167 5.63 -1.50 -4.53
N TYR A 168 5.66 -2.83 -4.61
CA TYR A 168 5.15 -3.60 -5.74
C TYR A 168 4.00 -4.51 -5.34
N TRP A 169 3.22 -4.91 -6.34
CA TRP A 169 2.08 -5.80 -6.23
C TRP A 169 2.11 -6.82 -7.35
N SER A 170 1.56 -8.00 -7.09
CA SER A 170 1.42 -9.03 -8.13
C SER A 170 0.50 -8.55 -9.26
N ASN A 171 0.91 -8.68 -10.52
CA ASN A 171 0.04 -8.43 -11.68
C ASN A 171 -1.11 -9.46 -11.77
N GLU A 172 -2.06 -9.29 -12.70
CA GLU A 172 -3.21 -10.20 -12.85
C GLU A 172 -2.79 -11.66 -13.12
N ARG A 173 -1.70 -11.85 -13.87
CA ARG A 173 -1.14 -13.17 -14.19
C ARG A 173 -0.29 -13.77 -13.06
N LYS A 174 -0.01 -13.01 -11.99
CA LYS A 174 0.88 -13.40 -10.89
C LYS A 174 2.30 -13.78 -11.31
N ASP A 175 2.76 -13.37 -12.48
CA ASP A 175 4.09 -13.70 -13.00
C ASP A 175 5.13 -12.62 -12.68
N ASN A 176 4.70 -11.38 -12.44
CA ASN A 176 5.56 -10.23 -12.23
C ASN A 176 5.03 -9.28 -11.16
N CYS A 177 5.97 -8.61 -10.49
CA CYS A 177 5.68 -7.54 -9.54
C CYS A 177 5.61 -6.20 -10.30
N ILE A 178 4.45 -5.54 -10.26
CA ILE A 178 4.19 -4.22 -10.83
C ILE A 178 4.09 -3.18 -9.72
N MET A 179 4.47 -1.93 -9.99
CA MET A 179 4.40 -0.87 -8.98
C MET A 179 2.95 -0.66 -8.52
N LYS A 180 2.73 -0.55 -7.20
CA LYS A 180 1.39 -0.27 -6.65
C LYS A 180 0.88 1.09 -7.13
N ILE A 181 -0.43 1.21 -7.30
CA ILE A 181 -1.07 2.46 -7.73
C ILE A 181 -1.16 3.40 -6.52
N THR A 182 -0.72 4.65 -6.66
CA THR A 182 -0.85 5.68 -5.62
C THR A 182 -2.28 6.24 -5.59
N GLU A 183 -2.94 6.21 -4.44
CA GLU A 183 -4.23 6.89 -4.22
C GLU A 183 -4.03 8.21 -3.47
N PHE A 184 -4.56 9.28 -4.05
CA PHE A 184 -4.71 10.61 -3.47
C PHE A 184 -6.06 11.21 -3.90
N LEU A 185 -6.51 12.28 -3.25
CA LEU A 185 -7.73 12.98 -3.65
C LEU A 185 -7.45 13.82 -4.91
N SER A 186 -7.70 13.23 -6.09
CA SER A 186 -7.44 13.88 -7.37
C SER A 186 -8.54 14.88 -7.76
N TYR A 187 -8.15 15.94 -8.48
CA TYR A 187 -9.07 16.89 -9.12
C TYR A 187 -9.97 16.24 -10.17
N THR A 188 -9.60 15.07 -10.70
CA THR A 188 -10.35 14.35 -11.73
C THR A 188 -11.40 13.41 -11.15
N GLU A 189 -11.36 13.11 -9.85
CA GLU A 189 -12.36 12.26 -9.20
C GLU A 189 -13.61 13.06 -8.83
N THR A 190 -14.79 12.43 -8.86
CA THR A 190 -16.08 13.08 -8.59
C THR A 190 -16.10 13.86 -7.27
N MET A 191 -15.55 13.29 -6.19
CA MET A 191 -15.47 13.99 -4.91
C MET A 191 -14.58 15.23 -4.97
N GLY A 192 -13.40 15.12 -5.62
CA GLY A 192 -12.49 16.26 -5.81
C GLY A 192 -13.15 17.39 -6.61
N ILE A 193 -13.88 17.05 -7.68
CA ILE A 193 -14.63 18.01 -8.50
C ILE A 193 -15.69 18.75 -7.68
N ILE A 194 -16.48 18.03 -6.87
CA ILE A 194 -17.53 18.64 -6.04
C ILE A 194 -16.93 19.58 -5.00
N LEU A 195 -15.88 19.14 -4.30
CA LEU A 195 -15.23 19.94 -3.25
C LEU A 195 -14.56 21.20 -3.83
N MET A 196 -13.90 21.07 -4.99
CA MET A 196 -13.34 22.20 -5.72
C MET A 196 -14.43 23.19 -6.15
N ALA A 197 -15.54 22.71 -6.71
CA ALA A 197 -16.65 23.56 -7.12
C ALA A 197 -17.25 24.34 -5.94
N LEU A 198 -17.43 23.69 -4.78
CA LEU A 198 -17.92 24.34 -3.56
C LEU A 198 -16.93 25.37 -3.01
N SER A 199 -15.62 25.08 -3.05
CA SER A 199 -14.55 26.00 -2.66
C SER A 199 -14.54 27.26 -3.55
N LEU A 200 -14.60 27.10 -4.87
CA LEU A 200 -14.64 28.21 -5.81
C LEU A 200 -15.93 29.02 -5.69
N LEU A 201 -17.08 28.34 -5.53
CA LEU A 201 -18.36 29.01 -5.30
C LEU A 201 -18.33 29.86 -4.02
N GLY A 202 -17.84 29.30 -2.91
CA GLY A 202 -17.70 30.01 -1.65
C GLY A 202 -16.76 31.21 -1.75
N THR A 203 -15.65 31.05 -2.48
CA THR A 203 -14.70 32.14 -2.77
C THR A 203 -15.37 33.26 -3.57
N CYS A 204 -16.07 32.94 -4.66
CA CYS A 204 -16.78 33.90 -5.49
C CYS A 204 -17.88 34.65 -4.72
N LEU A 205 -18.66 33.93 -3.90
CA LEU A 205 -19.70 34.53 -3.06
C LEU A 205 -19.10 35.48 -2.03
N THR A 206 -18.01 35.07 -1.36
CA THR A 206 -17.34 35.90 -0.34
C THR A 206 -16.65 37.12 -0.94
N PHE A 207 -16.05 36.97 -2.12
CA PHE A 207 -15.47 38.09 -2.86
C PHE A 207 -16.55 39.09 -3.29
N SER A 208 -17.68 38.60 -3.82
CA SER A 208 -18.81 39.44 -4.20
C SER A 208 -19.39 40.20 -3.01
N THR A 209 -19.55 39.55 -1.85
CA THR A 209 -19.99 40.24 -0.62
C THR A 209 -18.96 41.25 -0.13
N MET A 210 -17.65 40.97 -0.26
CA MET A 210 -16.60 41.94 0.05
C MET A 210 -16.69 43.19 -0.83
N VAL A 211 -16.89 43.02 -2.15
CA VAL A 211 -17.07 44.15 -3.08
C VAL A 211 -18.31 44.97 -2.71
N VAL A 212 -19.43 44.34 -2.39
CA VAL A 212 -20.65 45.03 -1.93
C VAL A 212 -20.38 45.83 -0.66
N PHE A 213 -19.68 45.27 0.32
CA PHE A 213 -19.35 45.96 1.57
C PHE A 213 -18.39 47.13 1.37
N ILE A 214 -17.46 47.05 0.41
CA ILE A 214 -16.57 48.15 0.03
C ILE A 214 -17.36 49.26 -0.67
N HIS A 215 -18.23 48.90 -1.62
CA HIS A 215 -19.02 49.88 -2.38
C HIS A 215 -20.03 50.62 -1.50
N PHE A 216 -20.71 49.91 -0.59
CA PHE A 216 -21.68 50.48 0.35
C PHE A 216 -21.07 50.82 1.72
N ARG A 217 -19.76 51.08 1.79
CA ARG A 217 -19.03 51.31 3.06
C ARG A 217 -19.59 52.47 3.89
N ASP A 218 -20.12 53.50 3.23
CA ASP A 218 -20.70 54.68 3.89
C ASP A 218 -22.14 54.48 4.37
N THR A 219 -22.78 53.35 4.07
CA THR A 219 -24.13 53.07 4.53
C THR A 219 -24.18 52.87 6.05
N PRO A 220 -25.25 53.33 6.72
CA PRO A 220 -25.35 53.26 8.18
C PRO A 220 -25.31 51.82 8.71
N ILE A 221 -25.78 50.83 7.95
CA ILE A 221 -25.67 49.41 8.31
C ILE A 221 -24.21 48.96 8.34
N VAL A 222 -23.42 49.23 7.30
CA VAL A 222 -22.01 48.80 7.24
C VAL A 222 -21.16 49.54 8.26
N LYS A 223 -21.42 50.83 8.47
CA LYS A 223 -20.69 51.68 9.42
C LYS A 223 -20.99 51.33 10.88
N ALA A 224 -22.24 51.03 11.22
CA ALA A 224 -22.62 50.56 12.56
C ALA A 224 -22.01 49.20 12.90
N ASN A 225 -21.66 48.41 11.88
CA ASN A 225 -21.22 47.04 12.01
C ASN A 225 -19.70 46.86 11.91
N ASN A 226 -18.95 47.89 12.32
CA ASN A 226 -17.49 47.97 12.25
C ASN A 226 -16.93 47.42 10.93
N SER A 227 -16.94 48.29 9.91
CA SER A 227 -16.55 47.95 8.54
C SER A 227 -15.18 47.26 8.43
N GLU A 228 -14.19 47.61 9.27
CA GLU A 228 -12.86 47.01 9.22
C GLU A 228 -12.86 45.54 9.64
N LEU A 229 -13.45 45.20 10.79
CA LEU A 229 -13.54 43.80 11.25
C LEU A 229 -14.37 42.93 10.31
N SER A 230 -15.43 43.49 9.72
CA SER A 230 -16.25 42.79 8.74
C SER A 230 -15.48 42.49 7.45
N LEU A 231 -14.67 43.43 6.97
CA LEU A 231 -13.82 43.22 5.79
C LEU A 231 -12.68 42.25 6.06
N LEU A 232 -12.04 42.32 7.24
CA LEU A 232 -11.02 41.36 7.65
C LEU A 232 -11.60 39.94 7.78
N LEU A 233 -12.83 39.81 8.29
CA LEU A 233 -13.53 38.53 8.34
C LEU A 233 -13.80 37.98 6.93
N LEU A 234 -14.29 38.80 5.99
CA LEU A 234 -14.49 38.38 4.60
C LEU A 234 -13.18 37.96 3.93
N LEU A 235 -12.09 38.71 4.15
CA LEU A 235 -10.77 38.34 3.67
C LEU A 235 -10.31 36.98 4.24
N SER A 236 -10.50 36.76 5.55
CA SER A 236 -10.18 35.47 6.17
C SER A 236 -11.02 34.32 5.61
N LEU A 237 -12.30 34.56 5.33
CA LEU A 237 -13.19 33.57 4.72
C LEU A 237 -12.78 33.22 3.28
N ILE A 238 -12.29 34.19 2.49
CA ILE A 238 -11.69 33.91 1.18
C ILE A 238 -10.52 32.93 1.34
N PHE A 239 -9.60 33.18 2.29
CA PHE A 239 -8.52 32.24 2.56
C PHE A 239 -9.03 30.88 3.03
N CYS A 240 -10.04 30.82 3.91
CA CYS A 240 -10.65 29.56 4.34
C CYS A 240 -11.27 28.77 3.18
N PHE A 241 -11.91 29.44 2.20
CA PHE A 241 -12.45 28.77 1.01
C PHE A 241 -11.35 28.33 0.04
N LEU A 242 -10.22 29.04 -0.04
CA LEU A 242 -9.07 28.65 -0.86
C LEU A 242 -8.23 27.54 -0.24
N CYS A 243 -8.17 27.43 1.10
CA CYS A 243 -7.38 26.40 1.80
C CYS A 243 -7.68 24.98 1.29
N PRO A 244 -8.93 24.52 1.15
CA PRO A 244 -9.26 23.22 0.56
C PRO A 244 -8.56 22.89 -0.77
N LEU A 245 -8.25 23.88 -1.60
CA LEU A 245 -7.58 23.63 -2.88
C LEU A 245 -6.17 23.09 -2.69
N THR A 246 -5.48 23.42 -1.59
CA THR A 246 -4.15 22.88 -1.26
C THR A 246 -4.21 21.43 -0.73
N PHE A 247 -5.41 20.93 -0.41
CA PHE A 247 -5.64 19.56 0.05
C PHE A 247 -5.94 18.61 -1.12
N ILE A 248 -6.30 19.14 -2.29
CA ILE A 248 -6.65 18.37 -3.50
C ILE A 248 -5.41 18.34 -4.42
N GLY A 249 -5.13 17.18 -5.01
CA GLY A 249 -4.02 16.99 -5.94
C GLY A 249 -2.82 16.24 -5.38
N GLU A 250 -1.73 16.22 -6.14
CA GLU A 250 -0.52 15.47 -5.80
C GLU A 250 0.25 16.15 -4.65
N LEU A 251 0.66 15.34 -3.66
CA LEU A 251 1.34 15.81 -2.46
C LEU A 251 2.80 16.15 -2.77
N THR A 252 3.09 17.46 -2.81
CA THR A 252 4.47 17.97 -2.76
C THR A 252 4.86 18.28 -1.32
N VAL A 253 6.17 18.40 -1.06
CA VAL A 253 6.70 18.84 0.26
C VAL A 253 6.08 20.16 0.69
N TRP A 254 5.99 21.14 -0.22
CA TRP A 254 5.38 22.43 0.04
C TRP A 254 3.87 22.34 0.29
N SER A 255 3.16 21.52 -0.49
CA SER A 255 1.71 21.31 -0.29
C SER A 255 1.43 20.74 1.10
N CYS A 256 2.23 19.78 1.56
CA CYS A 256 2.06 19.14 2.87
C CYS A 256 2.33 20.13 4.03
N MET A 257 3.39 20.95 3.93
CA MET A 257 3.65 22.01 4.91
C MET A 257 2.50 23.03 4.95
N LEU A 258 2.07 23.53 3.79
CA LEU A 258 1.07 24.60 3.71
C LEU A 258 -0.34 24.14 4.10
N ARG A 259 -0.69 22.88 3.83
CA ARG A 259 -2.04 22.32 4.04
C ARG A 259 -2.59 22.63 5.44
N HIS A 260 -1.92 22.15 6.48
CA HIS A 260 -2.41 22.31 7.85
C HIS A 260 -2.04 23.67 8.45
N THR A 261 -0.92 24.29 8.06
CA THR A 261 -0.53 25.60 8.60
C THR A 261 -1.37 26.75 8.04
N ALA A 262 -1.68 26.73 6.73
CA ALA A 262 -2.53 27.74 6.10
C ALA A 262 -3.96 27.62 6.62
N PHE A 263 -4.47 26.40 6.73
CA PHE A 263 -5.74 26.12 7.41
C PHE A 263 -5.76 26.71 8.82
N GLY A 264 -4.75 26.39 9.65
CA GLY A 264 -4.70 26.85 11.04
C GLY A 264 -4.67 28.37 11.17
N ILE A 265 -3.84 29.04 10.38
CA ILE A 265 -3.71 30.51 10.39
C ILE A 265 -5.00 31.18 9.88
N ALA A 266 -5.59 30.68 8.79
CA ALA A 266 -6.82 31.25 8.23
C ALA A 266 -8.00 31.14 9.21
N PHE A 267 -8.17 29.98 9.85
CA PHE A 267 -9.23 29.76 10.84
C PHE A 267 -8.99 30.55 12.12
N ALA A 268 -7.75 30.62 12.62
CA ALA A 268 -7.44 31.45 13.79
C ALA A 268 -7.73 32.93 13.51
N LEU A 269 -7.37 33.45 12.34
CA LEU A 269 -7.72 34.82 11.94
C LEU A 269 -9.24 35.01 11.88
N CYS A 270 -9.97 34.05 11.28
CA CYS A 270 -11.42 34.09 11.16
C CYS A 270 -12.11 34.14 12.53
N ILE A 271 -11.75 33.23 13.44
CA ILE A 271 -12.32 33.18 14.80
C ILE A 271 -11.85 34.38 15.64
N SER A 272 -10.63 34.87 15.45
CA SER A 272 -10.16 36.09 16.13
C SER A 272 -10.97 37.32 15.70
N CYS A 273 -11.29 37.46 14.41
CA CYS A 273 -12.21 38.48 13.92
C CYS A 273 -13.60 38.34 14.56
N MET A 274 -14.10 37.11 14.70
CA MET A 274 -15.37 36.84 15.38
C MET A 274 -15.35 37.18 16.86
N LEU A 275 -14.25 36.89 17.54
CA LEU A 275 -14.03 37.26 18.93
C LEU A 275 -14.00 38.78 19.09
N GLY A 276 -13.33 39.50 18.18
CA GLY A 276 -13.35 40.95 18.12
C GLY A 276 -14.78 41.48 17.97
N LYS A 277 -15.56 40.95 17.02
CA LYS A 277 -16.96 41.37 16.80
C LYS A 277 -17.88 41.07 17.99
N THR A 278 -17.78 39.88 18.59
CA THR A 278 -18.59 39.51 19.77
C THR A 278 -18.24 40.38 20.98
N THR A 279 -16.96 40.68 21.19
CA THR A 279 -16.52 41.54 22.28
C THR A 279 -17.11 42.94 22.13
N VAL A 280 -17.11 43.51 20.92
CA VAL A 280 -17.74 44.82 20.64
C VAL A 280 -19.22 44.83 21.01
N VAL A 281 -19.95 43.77 20.63
CA VAL A 281 -21.39 43.64 20.95
C VAL A 281 -21.60 43.57 22.47
N VAL A 282 -20.79 42.80 23.19
CA VAL A 282 -20.88 42.68 24.65
C VAL A 282 -20.50 43.99 25.35
N THR A 283 -19.44 44.68 24.89
CA THR A 283 -19.01 45.96 25.49
C THR A 283 -19.99 47.09 25.23
N ALA A 284 -20.60 47.15 24.04
CA ALA A 284 -21.60 48.16 23.71
C ALA A 284 -22.84 48.05 24.62
N PHE A 285 -23.22 46.84 25.01
CA PHE A 285 -24.29 46.63 25.99
C PHE A 285 -23.85 46.91 27.43
N ARG A 286 -22.64 46.50 27.83
CA ARG A 286 -22.11 46.81 29.17
C ARG A 286 -21.98 48.33 29.40
N ALA A 287 -21.91 49.11 28.33
CA ALA A 287 -21.92 50.57 28.33
C ALA A 287 -23.29 51.19 28.69
N THR A 288 -24.39 50.52 28.34
CA THR A 288 -25.75 51.04 28.57
C THR A 288 -26.27 50.75 29.98
N LEU A 289 -25.57 49.90 30.75
CA LEU A 289 -25.85 49.68 32.18
C LEU A 289 -25.24 50.82 33.03
N PRO A 290 -26.03 51.47 33.90
CA PRO A 290 -25.54 52.58 34.72
C PRO A 290 -24.45 52.10 35.70
N GLY A 291 -23.30 52.80 35.72
CA GLY A 291 -22.22 52.59 36.70
C GLY A 291 -20.93 51.92 36.19
N ASN A 292 -20.77 51.69 34.88
CA ASN A 292 -19.62 50.95 34.34
C ASN A 292 -18.82 51.74 33.27
N ASN A 293 -17.68 52.32 33.65
CA ASN A 293 -16.78 53.12 32.78
C ASN A 293 -15.96 52.30 31.75
N VAL A 294 -16.30 51.03 31.52
CA VAL A 294 -15.51 50.13 30.67
C VAL A 294 -15.68 50.44 29.18
N ALA A 295 -16.77 51.11 28.81
CA ALA A 295 -17.11 51.45 27.44
C ALA A 295 -16.25 52.56 26.82
N GLU A 296 -15.72 53.49 27.62
CA GLU A 296 -14.87 54.58 27.11
C GLU A 296 -13.48 54.10 26.69
N LYS A 297 -13.01 52.93 27.16
CA LYS A 297 -11.68 52.40 26.82
C LYS A 297 -11.66 51.43 25.63
N PHE A 298 -12.80 50.84 25.25
CA PHE A 298 -12.83 49.78 24.22
C PHE A 298 -13.02 50.33 22.79
N GLY A 299 -11.95 50.89 22.22
CA GLY A 299 -11.94 51.47 20.88
C GLY A 299 -11.49 50.52 19.75
N PRO A 300 -11.50 50.98 18.48
CA PRO A 300 -10.91 50.29 17.33
C PRO A 300 -9.46 49.77 17.53
N PRO A 301 -8.53 50.50 18.19
CA PRO A 301 -7.17 50.00 18.39
C PRO A 301 -7.14 48.74 19.27
N GLN A 302 -8.02 48.63 20.28
CA GLN A 302 -8.07 47.47 21.16
C GLN A 302 -8.61 46.23 20.45
N GLN A 303 -9.57 46.40 19.53
CA GLN A 303 -10.08 45.31 18.69
C GLN A 303 -9.00 44.79 17.75
N ARG A 304 -8.24 45.69 17.11
CA ARG A 304 -7.10 45.31 16.25
C ARG A 304 -6.04 44.57 17.07
N ALA A 305 -5.73 45.07 18.27
CA ALA A 305 -4.77 44.41 19.15
C ALA A 305 -5.20 42.97 19.48
N ILE A 306 -6.47 42.73 19.82
CA ILE A 306 -7.00 41.38 20.11
C ILE A 306 -6.86 40.45 18.89
N VAL A 307 -7.31 40.91 17.71
CA VAL A 307 -7.24 40.09 16.48
C VAL A 307 -5.79 39.76 16.12
N CYS A 308 -4.92 40.76 16.13
CA CYS A 308 -3.50 40.58 15.84
C CYS A 308 -2.81 39.69 16.87
N SER A 309 -3.09 39.87 18.17
CA SER A 309 -2.46 39.05 19.21
C SER A 309 -2.88 37.58 19.12
N CYS A 310 -4.17 37.30 18.91
CA CYS A 310 -4.65 35.92 18.80
C CYS A 310 -4.11 35.23 17.55
N THR A 311 -4.09 35.94 16.43
CA THR A 311 -3.54 35.40 15.17
C THR A 311 -2.01 35.21 15.27
N ALA A 312 -1.29 36.12 15.93
CA ALA A 312 0.15 36.01 16.12
C ALA A 312 0.54 34.78 16.95
N VAL A 313 -0.23 34.45 17.99
CA VAL A 313 -0.02 33.21 18.76
C VAL A 313 -0.14 31.98 17.86
N GLN A 314 -1.15 31.92 16.99
CA GLN A 314 -1.28 30.80 16.04
C GLN A 314 -0.09 30.74 15.06
N ILE A 315 0.36 31.88 14.55
CA ILE A 315 1.52 31.94 13.65
C ILE A 315 2.79 31.41 14.35
N VAL A 316 3.02 31.78 15.61
CA VAL A 316 4.15 31.28 16.40
C VAL A 316 4.06 29.76 16.59
N ILE A 317 2.87 29.23 16.91
CA ILE A 317 2.66 27.77 17.02
C ILE A 317 3.01 27.08 15.70
N CYS A 318 2.54 27.61 14.56
CA CYS A 318 2.86 27.04 13.24
C CYS A 318 4.36 27.12 12.90
N ILE A 319 5.04 28.24 13.21
CA ILE A 319 6.48 28.38 12.99
C ILE A 319 7.25 27.37 13.84
N LEU A 320 6.89 27.19 15.10
CA LEU A 320 7.51 26.19 15.98
C LEU A 320 7.29 24.78 15.45
N TRP A 321 6.09 24.45 15.00
CA TRP A 321 5.78 23.16 14.39
C TRP A 321 6.67 22.89 13.17
N LEU A 322 6.74 23.84 12.22
CA LEU A 322 7.56 23.70 11.02
C LEU A 322 9.07 23.60 11.29
N ASN A 323 9.58 24.18 12.38
CA ASN A 323 10.99 24.10 12.72
C ASN A 323 11.36 22.80 13.47
N VAL A 324 10.48 22.30 14.33
CA VAL A 324 10.77 21.13 15.17
C VAL A 324 10.45 19.82 14.44
N ALA A 325 9.29 19.75 13.80
CA ALA A 325 8.78 18.54 13.15
C ALA A 325 7.87 18.93 11.97
N PRO A 326 8.44 19.40 10.84
CA PRO A 326 7.66 19.81 9.69
C PRO A 326 6.87 18.64 9.09
N PRO A 327 5.64 18.87 8.60
CA PRO A 327 4.92 17.86 7.84
C PRO A 327 5.66 17.47 6.56
N PHE A 328 5.66 16.18 6.24
CA PHE A 328 6.31 15.63 5.05
C PHE A 328 5.44 14.59 4.33
N PRO A 329 5.59 14.45 3.00
CA PRO A 329 4.84 13.44 2.24
C PRO A 329 5.34 12.04 2.62
N ASP A 330 4.40 11.17 2.98
CA ASP A 330 4.67 9.81 3.45
C ASP A 330 3.83 8.80 2.66
N LYS A 331 4.38 7.61 2.48
CA LYS A 331 3.76 6.51 1.72
C LYS A 331 3.37 5.42 2.70
N VAL A 332 2.09 5.33 3.00
CA VAL A 332 1.58 4.28 3.90
C VAL A 332 1.32 3.02 3.09
N PHE A 333 2.12 1.97 3.36
CA PHE A 333 1.98 0.66 2.74
C PHE A 333 1.00 -0.21 3.53
N GLU A 334 -0.19 -0.43 2.99
CA GLU A 334 -1.06 -1.47 3.54
C GLU A 334 -0.64 -2.85 3.02
N GLN A 335 -0.34 -3.77 3.94
CA GLN A 335 0.27 -5.08 3.66
C GLN A 335 -0.59 -6.03 2.80
N ARG A 336 -1.88 -5.75 2.61
CA ARG A 336 -2.81 -6.54 1.77
C ARG A 336 -3.47 -5.76 0.64
N SER A 337 -2.97 -4.57 0.33
CA SER A 337 -3.61 -3.68 -0.64
C SER A 337 -2.73 -3.45 -1.87
N LYS A 338 -3.39 -3.43 -3.04
CA LYS A 338 -2.79 -3.08 -4.33
C LYS A 338 -2.48 -1.57 -4.47
N LYS A 339 -2.72 -0.80 -3.41
CA LYS A 339 -2.70 0.67 -3.41
C LYS A 339 -1.67 1.18 -2.40
N ILE A 340 -0.98 2.25 -2.76
CA ILE A 340 -0.18 3.06 -1.83
C ILE A 340 -1.01 4.29 -1.49
N ILE A 341 -1.27 4.53 -0.22
CA ILE A 341 -1.93 5.77 0.19
C ILE A 341 -0.84 6.82 0.37
N LEU A 342 -0.90 7.88 -0.44
CA LEU A 342 -0.01 9.02 -0.29
C LEU A 342 -0.66 9.99 0.69
N GLU A 343 -0.05 10.15 1.86
CA GLU A 343 -0.54 11.01 2.93
C GLU A 343 0.49 12.08 3.29
N CYS A 344 0.03 13.11 3.98
CA CYS A 344 0.91 14.10 4.59
C CYS A 344 1.10 13.69 6.04
N ASN A 345 2.24 13.11 6.37
CA ASN A 345 2.58 12.83 7.75
C ASN A 345 2.78 14.17 8.46
N THR A 346 2.09 14.35 9.58
CA THR A 346 2.09 15.59 10.37
C THR A 346 3.44 15.86 11.04
N GLY A 347 4.34 14.86 11.08
CA GLY A 347 5.63 14.89 11.76
C GLY A 347 5.52 14.83 13.29
N SER A 348 4.57 15.59 13.84
CA SER A 348 4.22 15.58 15.26
C SER A 348 2.70 15.74 15.44
N ASP A 349 2.06 14.67 15.88
CA ASP A 349 0.63 14.68 16.22
C ASP A 349 0.33 15.69 17.33
N ALA A 350 1.24 15.82 18.31
CA ALA A 350 1.11 16.80 19.39
C ALA A 350 1.05 18.24 18.86
N ALA A 351 1.88 18.58 17.86
CA ALA A 351 1.88 19.91 17.27
C ALA A 351 0.61 20.16 16.43
N PHE A 352 0.15 19.16 15.68
CA PHE A 352 -1.13 19.24 14.96
C PHE A 352 -2.31 19.46 15.92
N TYR A 353 -2.40 18.68 17.02
CA TYR A 353 -3.42 18.88 18.04
C TYR A 353 -3.26 20.20 18.80
N ALA A 354 -2.05 20.74 18.94
CA ALA A 354 -1.85 22.07 19.53
C ALA A 354 -2.46 23.18 18.65
N VAL A 355 -2.31 23.10 17.32
CA VAL A 355 -2.96 24.01 16.36
C VAL A 355 -4.49 23.91 16.48
N LEU A 356 -5.06 22.70 16.41
CA LEU A 356 -6.50 22.50 16.54
C LEU A 356 -7.03 22.92 17.91
N GLY A 357 -6.29 22.60 18.98
CA GLY A 357 -6.63 22.93 20.35
C GLY A 357 -6.69 24.44 20.59
N TYR A 358 -5.76 25.22 20.00
CA TYR A 358 -5.80 26.67 20.09
C TYR A 358 -7.02 27.27 19.38
N ILE A 359 -7.33 26.80 18.17
CA ILE A 359 -8.54 27.22 17.44
C ILE A 359 -9.80 26.85 18.23
N GLY A 360 -9.84 25.65 18.80
CA GLY A 360 -10.93 25.20 19.67
C GLY A 360 -11.10 26.08 20.90
N LEU A 361 -10.00 26.44 21.58
CA LEU A 361 -10.01 27.36 22.72
C LEU A 361 -10.57 28.73 22.32
N LEU A 362 -10.10 29.31 21.21
CA LEU A 362 -10.63 30.56 20.68
C LEU A 362 -12.13 30.46 20.38
N ALA A 363 -12.58 29.35 19.80
CA ALA A 363 -13.98 29.12 19.48
C ALA A 363 -14.85 29.01 20.75
N ILE A 364 -14.38 28.32 21.80
CA ILE A 364 -15.08 28.21 23.09
C ILE A 364 -15.21 29.59 23.75
N VAL A 365 -14.13 30.37 23.82
CA VAL A 365 -14.17 31.73 24.38
C VAL A 365 -15.15 32.60 23.59
N CYS A 366 -15.10 32.54 22.26
CA CYS A 366 -16.01 33.26 21.39
C CYS A 366 -17.48 32.84 21.59
N LEU A 367 -17.74 31.52 21.76
CA LEU A 367 -19.08 30.99 22.01
C LEU A 367 -19.63 31.45 23.36
N VAL A 368 -18.81 31.47 24.43
CA VAL A 368 -19.20 31.97 25.75
C VAL A 368 -19.59 33.45 25.67
N LEU A 369 -18.78 34.29 25.01
CA LEU A 369 -19.11 35.70 24.80
C LEU A 369 -20.36 35.89 23.95
N ALA A 370 -20.55 35.08 22.90
CA ALA A 370 -21.75 35.12 22.06
C ALA A 370 -23.01 34.70 22.85
N PHE A 371 -22.90 33.73 23.74
CA PHE A 371 -24.00 33.32 24.62
C PHE A 371 -24.38 34.43 25.61
N LEU A 372 -23.38 35.11 26.20
CA LEU A 372 -23.61 36.29 27.03
C LEU A 372 -24.31 37.40 26.24
N ALA A 373 -23.95 37.59 24.98
CA ALA A 373 -24.59 38.56 24.09
C ALA A 373 -26.07 38.23 23.78
N ARG A 374 -26.50 36.96 23.84
CA ARG A 374 -27.90 36.56 23.60
C ARG A 374 -28.85 36.86 24.75
N LYS A 375 -28.37 36.87 26.00
CA LYS A 375 -29.21 37.16 27.18
C LYS A 375 -29.58 38.64 27.31
N LEU A 376 -29.13 39.46 26.37
CA LEU A 376 -29.29 40.91 26.41
C LEU A 376 -30.63 41.31 25.78
N PRO A 377 -31.47 42.10 26.49
CA PRO A 377 -32.73 42.58 25.96
C PRO A 377 -32.45 43.73 25.00
N ASP A 378 -32.24 43.43 23.72
CA ASP A 378 -32.39 44.46 22.69
C ASP A 378 -32.70 43.87 21.29
N ASN A 379 -33.35 44.67 20.46
CA ASN A 379 -33.92 44.36 19.13
C ASN A 379 -32.90 43.92 18.05
N PHE A 380 -31.67 43.58 18.41
CA PHE A 380 -30.61 43.23 17.49
C PHE A 380 -30.58 41.72 17.23
N ASN A 381 -31.27 41.30 16.17
CA ASN A 381 -31.18 39.94 15.60
C ASN A 381 -29.73 39.53 15.26
N GLU A 382 -28.78 40.47 15.24
CA GLU A 382 -27.36 40.24 14.98
C GLU A 382 -26.66 39.30 15.97
N ALA A 383 -26.86 39.47 17.29
CA ALA A 383 -26.21 38.60 18.28
C ALA A 383 -26.68 37.13 18.16
N LYS A 384 -27.93 36.93 17.73
CA LYS A 384 -28.49 35.60 17.44
C LYS A 384 -27.80 34.95 16.24
N PHE A 385 -27.61 35.68 15.15
CA PHE A 385 -26.92 35.18 13.96
C PHE A 385 -25.46 34.82 14.24
N ILE A 386 -24.74 35.66 15.00
CA ILE A 386 -23.36 35.38 15.40
C ILE A 386 -23.31 34.10 16.24
N THR A 387 -24.19 33.95 17.23
CA THR A 387 -24.18 32.75 18.06
C THR A 387 -24.56 31.49 17.28
N PHE A 388 -25.55 31.57 16.41
CA PHE A 388 -25.97 30.45 15.56
C PHE A 388 -24.81 30.00 14.65
N SER A 389 -24.06 30.94 14.08
CA SER A 389 -22.89 30.63 13.26
C SER A 389 -21.76 29.94 14.04
N LEU A 390 -21.50 30.38 15.28
CA LEU A 390 -20.49 29.77 16.16
C LEU A 390 -20.92 28.39 16.67
N LEU A 391 -22.22 28.17 16.88
CA LEU A 391 -22.77 26.86 17.23
C LEU A 391 -22.61 25.86 16.08
N ILE A 392 -22.92 26.27 14.84
CA ILE A 392 -22.68 25.44 13.65
C ILE A 392 -21.19 25.09 13.55
N PHE A 393 -20.31 26.09 13.69
CA PHE A 393 -18.86 25.88 13.69
C PHE A 393 -18.45 24.82 14.72
N CYS A 394 -18.83 24.98 15.99
CA CYS A 394 -18.46 24.03 17.03
C CYS A 394 -19.03 22.63 16.77
N ALA A 395 -20.28 22.53 16.30
CA ALA A 395 -20.89 21.25 15.98
C ALA A 395 -20.13 20.51 14.88
N VAL A 396 -19.74 21.20 13.80
CA VAL A 396 -18.97 20.64 12.69
C VAL A 396 -17.60 20.13 13.14
N TRP A 397 -16.89 20.89 13.99
CA TRP A 397 -15.58 20.47 14.49
C TRP A 397 -15.64 19.35 15.53
N ILE A 398 -16.71 19.28 16.33
CA ILE A 398 -16.95 18.15 17.24
C ILE A 398 -17.23 16.87 16.45
N THR A 399 -18.04 16.94 15.38
CA THR A 399 -18.34 15.77 14.53
C THR A 399 -17.19 15.38 13.62
N PHE A 400 -16.30 16.32 13.29
CA PHE A 400 -15.07 16.05 12.52
C PHE A 400 -14.15 15.04 13.23
N ILE A 401 -13.95 15.15 14.55
CA ILE A 401 -13.02 14.29 15.31
C ILE A 401 -13.32 12.78 15.12
N PRO A 402 -14.54 12.27 15.40
CA PRO A 402 -14.84 10.87 15.20
C PRO A 402 -14.83 10.47 13.71
N ALA A 403 -15.21 11.36 12.81
CA ALA A 403 -15.20 11.10 11.37
C ALA A 403 -13.76 11.00 10.82
N TYR A 404 -12.83 11.80 11.34
CA TYR A 404 -11.40 11.76 11.00
C TYR A 404 -10.78 10.43 11.43
N VAL A 405 -11.06 9.98 12.66
CA VAL A 405 -10.52 8.71 13.19
C VAL A 405 -11.13 7.49 12.50
N SER A 406 -12.39 7.57 12.06
CA SER A 406 -13.11 6.43 11.47
C SER A 406 -12.90 6.27 9.96
N SER A 407 -12.42 7.32 9.26
CA SER A 407 -12.27 7.31 7.81
C SER A 407 -10.85 6.88 7.43
N PRO A 408 -10.67 5.94 6.49
CA PRO A 408 -9.33 5.58 6.03
C PRO A 408 -8.86 6.43 4.83
N GLY A 409 -7.55 6.68 4.75
CA GLY A 409 -6.90 7.17 3.54
C GLY A 409 -7.42 8.51 3.02
N LYS A 410 -7.66 8.59 1.69
CA LYS A 410 -8.15 9.79 1.00
C LYS A 410 -9.48 10.36 1.52
N TYR A 411 -10.29 9.56 2.21
CA TYR A 411 -11.56 10.01 2.79
C TYR A 411 -11.36 10.90 4.02
N THR A 412 -10.27 10.74 4.77
CA THR A 412 -9.91 11.64 5.90
C THR A 412 -9.79 13.09 5.42
N VAL A 413 -9.07 13.28 4.30
CA VAL A 413 -8.83 14.57 3.65
C VAL A 413 -10.15 15.18 3.18
N ALA A 414 -11.02 14.38 2.58
CA ALA A 414 -12.32 14.84 2.12
C ALA A 414 -13.22 15.31 3.28
N VAL A 415 -13.21 14.59 4.40
CA VAL A 415 -13.96 14.96 5.61
C VAL A 415 -13.41 16.26 6.23
N GLU A 416 -12.09 16.45 6.23
CA GLU A 416 -11.45 17.70 6.68
C GLU A 416 -11.88 18.89 5.80
N ILE A 417 -11.83 18.74 4.48
CA ILE A 417 -12.30 19.76 3.53
C ILE A 417 -13.78 20.06 3.76
N PHE A 418 -14.61 19.03 3.94
CA PHE A 418 -16.04 19.22 4.19
C PHE A 418 -16.29 20.02 5.48
N ALA A 419 -15.56 19.73 6.56
CA ALA A 419 -15.65 20.47 7.81
C ALA A 419 -15.24 21.94 7.63
N ILE A 420 -14.18 22.19 6.87
CA ILE A 420 -13.70 23.54 6.53
C ILE A 420 -14.78 24.33 5.76
N LEU A 421 -15.27 23.75 4.66
CA LEU A 421 -16.27 24.38 3.80
C LEU A 421 -17.58 24.64 4.56
N SER A 422 -18.08 23.66 5.29
CA SER A 422 -19.34 23.77 6.06
C SER A 422 -19.24 24.88 7.12
N SER A 423 -18.11 24.96 7.83
CA SER A 423 -17.83 26.02 8.80
C SER A 423 -17.78 27.41 8.15
N ALA A 424 -17.09 27.55 7.01
CA ALA A 424 -16.96 28.80 6.28
C ALA A 424 -18.30 29.27 5.70
N PHE A 425 -19.08 28.35 5.09
CA PHE A 425 -20.44 28.64 4.63
C PHE A 425 -21.36 29.02 5.79
N GLY A 426 -21.27 28.33 6.93
CA GLY A 426 -22.04 28.67 8.13
C GLY A 426 -21.81 30.12 8.59
N LEU A 427 -20.55 30.57 8.65
CA LEU A 427 -20.19 31.95 8.98
C LEU A 427 -20.66 32.94 7.91
N LEU A 428 -20.43 32.65 6.63
CA LEU A 428 -20.84 33.51 5.51
C LEU A 428 -22.37 33.71 5.49
N LEU A 429 -23.12 32.61 5.51
CA LEU A 429 -24.57 32.61 5.38
C LEU A 429 -25.25 33.25 6.59
N CYS A 430 -24.79 32.95 7.81
CA CYS A 430 -25.44 33.50 9.00
C CYS A 430 -25.15 35.00 9.20
N ILE A 431 -23.92 35.46 8.90
CA ILE A 431 -23.49 36.81 9.27
C ILE A 431 -23.72 37.82 8.14
N PHE A 432 -23.46 37.43 6.89
CA PHE A 432 -23.44 38.37 5.77
C PHE A 432 -24.70 38.34 4.92
N VAL A 433 -25.35 37.18 4.73
CA VAL A 433 -26.57 37.11 3.91
C VAL A 433 -27.70 38.02 4.44
N PRO A 434 -28.00 38.06 5.76
CA PRO A 434 -29.01 38.99 6.26
C PRO A 434 -28.66 40.46 5.99
N LYS A 435 -27.37 40.81 5.99
CA LYS A 435 -26.88 42.18 5.76
C LYS A 435 -26.93 42.55 4.29
N CYS A 436 -26.47 41.66 3.40
CA CYS A 436 -26.57 41.83 1.96
C CYS A 436 -28.04 41.92 1.52
N TYR A 437 -28.94 41.12 2.11
CA TYR A 437 -30.38 41.20 1.85
C TYR A 437 -30.93 42.59 2.16
N ILE A 438 -30.59 43.18 3.31
CA ILE A 438 -31.06 44.52 3.65
C ILE A 438 -30.42 45.59 2.75
N ILE A 439 -29.12 45.48 2.44
CA ILE A 439 -28.42 46.46 1.60
C ILE A 439 -28.96 46.48 0.16
N LEU A 440 -29.20 45.31 -0.44
CA LEU A 440 -29.55 45.18 -1.87
C LEU A 440 -31.06 45.15 -2.13
N ILE A 441 -31.82 44.44 -1.30
CA ILE A 441 -33.25 44.17 -1.57
C ILE A 441 -34.17 45.11 -0.78
N LYS A 442 -33.74 45.55 0.42
CA LYS A 442 -34.53 46.41 1.30
C LYS A 442 -33.82 47.70 1.74
N PRO A 443 -33.43 48.57 0.78
CA PRO A 443 -32.70 49.80 1.08
C PRO A 443 -33.48 50.75 2.01
N GLU A 444 -34.80 50.66 2.08
CA GLU A 444 -35.65 51.42 3.00
C GLU A 444 -35.33 51.17 4.49
N ARG A 445 -34.79 49.98 4.82
CA ARG A 445 -34.33 49.62 6.17
C ARG A 445 -32.89 50.05 6.44
N ASN A 446 -32.17 50.56 5.43
CA ASN A 446 -30.79 51.05 5.54
C ASN A 446 -30.72 52.53 5.98
N THR A 447 -31.47 52.89 7.02
CA THR A 447 -31.48 54.25 7.58
C THR A 447 -31.03 54.23 9.04
N ARG A 448 -30.35 55.31 9.50
CA ARG A 448 -29.93 55.43 10.92
C ARG A 448 -31.10 55.21 11.90
N LYS A 449 -32.30 55.65 11.53
CA LYS A 449 -33.52 55.51 12.36
C LYS A 449 -33.90 54.04 12.60
N HIS A 450 -33.83 53.21 11.56
CA HIS A 450 -34.15 51.78 11.65
C HIS A 450 -33.03 50.98 12.33
N VAL A 451 -31.76 51.38 12.14
CA VAL A 451 -30.59 50.76 12.80
C VAL A 451 -30.52 51.08 14.30
N MET A 452 -30.98 52.26 14.74
CA MET A 452 -30.99 52.68 16.14
C MET A 452 -32.29 52.36 16.90
N GLY A 453 -33.24 51.64 16.28
CA GLY A 453 -34.48 51.21 16.95
C GLY A 453 -35.42 52.35 17.41
N LYS A 454 -35.26 53.58 16.90
CA LYS A 454 -36.21 54.66 17.20
C LYS A 454 -37.44 54.50 16.32
N ASN A 455 -38.45 53.78 16.81
CA ASN A 455 -39.80 53.89 16.27
C ASN A 455 -40.27 55.36 16.39
N PRO A 456 -41.04 55.89 15.41
CA PRO A 456 -41.71 57.16 15.61
C PRO A 456 -42.62 57.00 16.83
N LYS A 457 -42.53 57.94 17.78
CA LYS A 457 -43.64 58.15 18.70
C LYS A 457 -44.83 58.51 17.83
N SER A 458 -45.77 57.57 17.68
CA SER A 458 -47.13 57.90 17.22
C SER A 458 -47.87 58.59 18.35
#